data_AF-A0A7G8WNY2-F1
#
_entry.id   AF-A0A7G8WNY2-F1
#
_cell.length_a   1.000
_cell.length_b   1.000
_cell.length_c   1.000
_cell.angle_alpha   90.00
_cell.angle_beta   90.00
_cell.angle_gamma   90.00
#
_symmetry.space_group_name_H-M   'P 1'
#
loop_
_entity.id
_entity.type
_entity.pdbx_description
1 polymer ?
#
loop_
_entity_poly.entity_id
_entity_poly.type
_entity_poly.pdbx_seq_one_letter_code
_entity_poly.pdbx_strand_id
1 'polypeptide(L)'
;MVNFYHRTLTEWQALAPNILITTGGFSHLNSTNSSGIPWQTIMSDPANPLCELEINSEGDLNGAVRKVANFCRQKGKPWYLAAWSSCYNDPEYPIPMLTDSAMATHAQRMYDIQHGSDPATIPAVGATFWNLKDAGAVPGHCDIGPAFPLTFDVIKNNAPNGP
;
A
#
# COMPACT_ATOMS: atom_id res chain seq x y z
N MET A 1 -19.24 6.98 -9.79
CA MET A 1 -17.93 6.41 -9.39
C MET A 1 -17.79 4.96 -9.86
N VAL A 2 -18.61 4.00 -9.42
CA VAL A 2 -18.51 2.58 -9.86
C VAL A 2 -18.52 2.43 -11.39
N ASN A 3 -19.47 3.07 -12.08
CA ASN A 3 -19.57 2.98 -13.54
C ASN A 3 -18.33 3.51 -14.27
N PHE A 4 -17.63 4.48 -13.69
CA PHE A 4 -16.37 4.98 -14.26
C PHE A 4 -15.30 3.89 -14.21
N TYR A 5 -15.06 3.30 -13.04
CA TYR A 5 -14.09 2.21 -12.88
C TYR A 5 -14.43 1.02 -13.78
N HIS A 6 -15.68 0.53 -13.75
CA HIS A 6 -16.09 -0.61 -14.57
C HIS A 6 -15.86 -0.37 -16.07
N ARG A 7 -16.31 0.79 -16.58
CA ARG A 7 -16.15 1.14 -17.98
C ARG A 7 -14.67 1.23 -18.35
N THR A 8 -13.87 1.96 -17.57
CA THR A 8 -12.45 2.15 -17.85
C THR A 8 -11.69 0.82 -17.80
N LEU A 9 -11.89 0.00 -16.77
CA LEU A 9 -11.26 -1.33 -16.70
C LEU A 9 -11.60 -2.20 -17.92
N THR A 10 -12.89 -2.22 -18.32
CA THR A 10 -13.35 -3.01 -19.47
C THR A 10 -12.76 -2.51 -20.78
N GLU A 11 -12.70 -1.19 -20.99
CA GLU A 11 -12.09 -0.58 -22.19
C GLU A 11 -10.60 -0.93 -22.28
N TRP A 12 -9.86 -0.79 -21.18
CA TRP A 12 -8.43 -1.13 -21.15
C TRP A 12 -8.19 -2.63 -21.35
N GLN A 13 -8.99 -3.49 -20.71
CA GLN A 13 -8.88 -4.94 -20.86
C GLN A 13 -9.15 -5.39 -22.30
N ALA A 14 -10.08 -4.73 -23.00
CA ALA A 14 -10.35 -5.02 -24.41
C ALA A 14 -9.19 -4.61 -25.33
N LEU A 15 -8.51 -3.50 -25.03
CA LEU A 15 -7.37 -3.00 -25.80
C LEU A 15 -6.07 -3.77 -25.53
N ALA A 16 -5.88 -4.24 -24.31
CA ALA A 16 -4.65 -4.90 -23.87
C ALA A 16 -4.97 -6.14 -23.01
N PRO A 17 -5.54 -7.21 -23.60
CA PRO A 17 -6.05 -8.35 -22.84
C PRO A 17 -4.99 -9.15 -22.05
N ASN A 18 -3.72 -8.94 -22.35
CA ASN A 18 -2.58 -9.60 -21.71
C ASN A 18 -1.87 -8.73 -20.66
N ILE A 19 -2.36 -7.51 -20.40
CA ILE A 19 -1.80 -6.60 -19.39
C ILE A 19 -2.76 -6.54 -18.21
N LEU A 20 -2.25 -6.73 -16.98
CA LEU A 20 -3.06 -6.54 -15.78
C LEU A 20 -3.36 -5.05 -15.61
N ILE A 21 -4.64 -4.73 -15.41
CA ILE A 21 -5.11 -3.36 -15.14
C ILE A 21 -5.77 -3.37 -13.78
N THR A 22 -5.45 -2.39 -12.95
CA THR A 22 -5.99 -2.28 -11.60
C THR A 22 -6.63 -0.92 -11.40
N THR A 23 -7.37 -0.77 -10.31
CA THR A 23 -7.99 0.52 -9.96
C THR A 23 -7.06 1.44 -9.17
N GLY A 24 -5.84 0.98 -8.85
CA GLY A 24 -4.96 1.59 -7.87
C GLY A 24 -5.39 1.28 -6.44
N GLY A 25 -4.50 1.60 -5.51
CA GLY A 25 -4.73 1.49 -4.08
C GLY A 25 -5.71 2.55 -3.58
N PHE A 26 -6.58 2.17 -2.65
CA PHE A 26 -7.36 3.13 -1.88
C PHE A 26 -6.76 3.29 -0.49
N SER A 27 -6.97 4.46 0.10
CA SER A 27 -6.69 4.76 1.51
C SER A 27 -7.97 5.19 2.23
N HIS A 28 -7.89 5.30 3.56
CA HIS A 28 -8.95 5.76 4.46
C HIS A 28 -10.26 4.96 4.37
N LEU A 29 -10.15 3.65 4.07
CA LEU A 29 -11.30 2.74 3.94
C LEU A 29 -11.93 2.34 5.28
N ASN A 30 -11.30 2.73 6.39
CA ASN A 30 -11.74 2.40 7.74
C ASN A 30 -12.67 3.46 8.35
N SER A 31 -12.86 4.62 7.72
CA SER A 31 -13.66 5.70 8.28
C SER A 31 -15.15 5.34 8.32
N THR A 32 -15.81 5.62 9.45
CA THR A 32 -17.26 5.41 9.66
C THR A 32 -18.12 6.27 8.73
N ASN A 33 -17.55 7.34 8.18
CA ASN A 33 -18.20 8.18 7.18
C ASN A 33 -17.96 7.69 5.74
N SER A 34 -17.24 6.57 5.57
CA SER A 34 -16.66 6.10 4.31
C SER A 34 -15.81 7.18 3.63
N SER A 35 -14.78 6.81 2.88
CA SER A 35 -14.20 7.72 1.89
C SER A 35 -15.21 8.14 0.79
N GLY A 36 -16.49 7.72 0.90
CA GLY A 36 -17.50 7.76 -0.16
C GLY A 36 -17.22 6.74 -1.26
N ILE A 37 -16.13 5.97 -1.17
CA ILE A 37 -15.70 5.04 -2.20
C ILE A 37 -16.36 3.68 -1.96
N PRO A 38 -17.20 3.18 -2.89
CA PRO A 38 -17.77 1.84 -2.83
C PRO A 38 -16.70 0.78 -3.20
N TRP A 39 -15.63 0.73 -2.40
CA TRP A 39 -14.41 -0.02 -2.71
C TRP A 39 -14.66 -1.52 -2.89
N GLN A 40 -15.57 -2.11 -2.11
CA GLN A 40 -15.92 -3.53 -2.23
C GLN A 40 -16.56 -3.83 -3.59
N THR A 41 -17.41 -2.93 -4.10
CA THR A 41 -18.02 -3.08 -5.43
C THR A 41 -16.95 -2.93 -6.51
N ILE A 42 -16.08 -1.93 -6.39
CA ILE A 42 -15.01 -1.66 -7.36
C ILE A 42 -13.99 -2.81 -7.40
N MET A 43 -13.54 -3.31 -6.25
CA MET A 43 -12.61 -4.46 -6.16
C MET A 43 -13.28 -5.79 -6.52
N SER A 44 -14.61 -5.90 -6.48
CA SER A 44 -15.32 -7.10 -6.96
C SER A 44 -15.39 -7.19 -8.48
N ASP A 45 -15.14 -6.10 -9.20
CA ASP A 45 -15.26 -6.06 -10.67
C ASP A 45 -14.41 -7.16 -11.32
N PRO A 46 -14.96 -8.02 -12.19
CA PRO A 46 -14.20 -9.08 -12.84
C PRO A 46 -13.04 -8.56 -13.70
N ALA A 47 -13.11 -7.32 -14.21
CA ALA A 47 -12.03 -6.68 -14.94
C ALA A 47 -10.95 -6.08 -14.03
N ASN A 48 -11.13 -6.11 -12.70
CA ASN A 48 -10.10 -5.75 -11.73
C ASN A 48 -9.51 -7.02 -11.10
N PRO A 49 -8.35 -7.53 -11.55
CA PRO A 49 -7.81 -8.81 -11.11
C PRO A 49 -7.18 -8.75 -9.71
N LEU A 50 -6.93 -7.56 -9.17
CA LEU A 50 -6.15 -7.33 -7.96
C LEU A 50 -6.86 -6.36 -7.02
N CYS A 51 -6.81 -6.63 -5.72
CA CYS A 51 -7.15 -5.63 -4.72
C CYS A 51 -5.91 -4.85 -4.27
N GLU A 52 -6.04 -3.55 -4.08
CA GLU A 52 -4.94 -2.71 -3.67
C GLU A 52 -5.32 -1.82 -2.49
N LEU A 53 -4.40 -1.69 -1.54
CA LEU A 53 -4.56 -0.81 -0.39
C LEU A 53 -3.30 0.02 -0.20
N GLU A 54 -3.49 1.30 0.11
CA GLU A 54 -2.43 2.16 0.62
C GLU A 54 -2.55 2.31 2.13
N ILE A 55 -1.41 2.34 2.82
CA ILE A 55 -1.33 2.62 4.25
C ILE A 55 -0.78 4.03 4.42
N ASN A 56 -1.69 5.00 4.50
CA ASN A 56 -1.38 6.41 4.70
C ASN A 56 -2.00 6.94 6.00
N SER A 57 -2.41 6.07 6.92
CA SER A 57 -2.94 6.43 8.24
C SER A 57 -2.91 5.25 9.21
N GLU A 58 -2.97 5.52 10.51
CA GLU A 58 -3.22 4.48 11.52
C GLU A 58 -4.54 3.75 11.28
N GLY A 59 -5.51 4.44 10.68
CA GLY A 59 -6.79 3.88 10.31
C GLY A 59 -6.68 2.80 9.23
N ASP A 60 -5.83 3.04 8.24
CA ASP A 60 -5.54 2.05 7.20
C ASP A 60 -4.83 0.85 7.81
N LEU A 61 -3.79 1.13 8.57
CA LEU A 61 -2.97 0.13 9.24
C LEU A 61 -3.80 -0.79 10.13
N ASN A 62 -4.53 -0.22 11.09
CA ASN A 62 -5.21 -0.99 12.13
C ASN A 62 -6.62 -1.45 11.72
N GLY A 63 -7.21 -0.84 10.68
CA GLY A 63 -8.60 -1.08 10.28
C GLY A 63 -8.76 -1.63 8.86
N ALA A 64 -8.13 -1.01 7.86
CA ALA A 64 -8.37 -1.35 6.45
C ALA A 64 -7.61 -2.61 6.01
N VAL A 65 -6.36 -2.79 6.44
CA VAL A 65 -5.49 -3.93 6.04
C VAL A 65 -6.20 -5.26 6.21
N ARG A 66 -6.69 -5.55 7.41
CA ARG A 66 -7.40 -6.81 7.70
C ARG A 66 -8.67 -6.97 6.85
N LYS A 67 -9.42 -5.88 6.65
CA LYS A 67 -10.68 -5.90 5.90
C LYS A 67 -10.44 -6.19 4.43
N VAL A 68 -9.48 -5.50 3.81
CA VAL A 68 -9.13 -5.68 2.39
C VAL A 68 -8.54 -7.07 2.17
N ALA A 69 -7.55 -7.47 2.96
CA ALA A 69 -6.92 -8.80 2.82
C ALA A 69 -7.96 -9.94 2.90
N ASN A 70 -8.88 -9.88 3.87
CA ASN A 70 -9.95 -10.88 3.99
C ASN A 70 -10.96 -10.83 2.85
N PHE A 71 -11.37 -9.63 2.43
CA PHE A 71 -12.31 -9.44 1.34
C PHE A 71 -11.77 -10.05 0.04
N CYS A 72 -10.50 -9.80 -0.28
CA CYS A 72 -9.88 -10.27 -1.51
C CYS A 72 -9.74 -11.78 -1.51
N ARG A 73 -9.34 -12.38 -0.38
CA ARG A 73 -9.39 -13.83 -0.19
C ARG A 73 -10.79 -14.41 -0.43
N GLN A 74 -11.85 -13.79 0.10
CA GLN A 74 -13.24 -14.24 -0.12
C GLN A 74 -13.67 -14.13 -1.59
N LYS A 75 -13.11 -13.19 -2.36
CA LYS A 75 -13.35 -13.03 -3.79
C LYS A 75 -12.45 -13.89 -4.68
N GLY A 76 -11.53 -14.65 -4.10
CA GLY A 76 -10.53 -15.41 -4.85
C GLY A 76 -9.52 -14.52 -5.58
N LYS A 77 -9.29 -13.29 -5.07
CA LYS A 77 -8.36 -12.32 -5.66
C LYS A 77 -7.15 -12.11 -4.75
N PRO A 78 -5.94 -11.93 -5.33
CA PRO A 78 -4.79 -11.45 -4.58
C PRO A 78 -5.04 -10.03 -4.04
N TRP A 79 -4.26 -9.63 -3.03
CA TRP A 79 -4.17 -8.24 -2.60
C TRP A 79 -2.71 -7.76 -2.62
N TYR A 80 -2.53 -6.46 -2.82
CA TYR A 80 -1.23 -5.82 -2.96
C TYR A 80 -1.19 -4.56 -2.07
N LEU A 81 -0.07 -4.36 -1.40
CA LEU A 81 0.18 -3.19 -0.56
C LEU A 81 0.74 -2.06 -1.45
N ALA A 82 -0.16 -1.28 -2.03
CA ALA A 82 0.13 -0.40 -3.16
C ALA A 82 0.98 0.83 -2.82
N ALA A 83 0.89 1.34 -1.60
CA ALA A 83 1.76 2.42 -1.14
C ALA A 83 1.82 2.44 0.39
N TRP A 84 2.99 2.79 0.91
CA TRP A 84 3.25 3.12 2.30
C TRP A 84 4.57 3.89 2.38
N SER A 85 4.75 4.69 3.44
CA SER A 85 5.94 5.54 3.59
C SER A 85 6.53 5.47 5.00
N SER A 86 7.82 5.78 5.12
CA SER A 86 8.49 6.03 6.41
C SER A 86 8.99 7.48 6.44
N CYS A 87 8.16 8.44 6.85
CA CYS A 87 8.49 9.85 6.72
C CYS A 87 9.29 10.40 7.91
N TYR A 88 10.37 11.12 7.63
CA TYR A 88 11.27 11.67 8.64
C TYR A 88 10.74 13.00 9.18
N ASN A 89 10.28 12.98 10.44
CA ASN A 89 9.80 14.14 11.18
C ASN A 89 8.84 15.01 10.35
N ASP A 90 7.93 14.36 9.64
CA ASP A 90 6.92 15.00 8.82
C ASP A 90 5.64 15.22 9.64
N PRO A 91 5.24 16.48 9.90
CA PRO A 91 4.06 16.79 10.70
C PRO A 91 2.74 16.48 9.97
N GLU A 92 2.75 16.36 8.64
CA GLU A 92 1.57 15.99 7.85
C GLU A 92 1.40 14.47 7.77
N TYR A 93 2.47 13.71 8.05
CA TYR A 93 2.40 12.26 8.06
C TYR A 93 1.77 11.74 9.36
N PRO A 94 0.74 10.89 9.29
CA PRO A 94 -0.03 10.49 10.47
C PRO A 94 0.68 9.48 11.38
N ILE A 95 1.88 9.04 11.04
CA ILE A 95 2.69 8.13 11.85
C ILE A 95 4.02 8.84 12.14
N PRO A 96 4.17 9.54 13.28
CA PRO A 96 5.34 10.35 13.54
C PRO A 96 6.58 9.47 13.75
N MET A 97 7.64 9.74 12.98
CA MET A 97 8.93 9.05 13.12
C MET A 97 10.04 10.09 13.19
N LEU A 98 10.71 10.17 14.34
CA LEU A 98 11.71 11.21 14.63
C LEU A 98 13.16 10.75 14.38
N THR A 99 13.37 9.48 14.05
CA THR A 99 14.70 8.87 13.92
C THR A 99 14.71 7.84 12.79
N ASP A 100 15.89 7.60 12.23
CA ASP A 100 16.11 6.52 11.26
C ASP A 100 15.72 5.13 11.84
N SER A 101 16.00 4.88 13.12
CA SER A 101 15.58 3.62 13.77
C SER A 101 14.06 3.46 13.86
N ALA A 102 13.31 4.54 14.11
CA ALA A 102 11.85 4.50 14.12
C ALA A 102 11.29 4.24 12.70
N MET A 103 11.88 4.88 11.70
CA MET A 103 11.54 4.68 10.29
C MET A 103 11.85 3.26 9.80
N ALA A 104 13.00 2.70 10.20
CA ALA A 104 13.37 1.32 9.90
C ALA A 104 12.42 0.32 10.54
N THR A 105 12.01 0.57 11.80
CA THR A 105 11.02 -0.26 12.51
C THR A 105 9.67 -0.23 11.79
N HIS A 106 9.23 0.96 11.35
CA HIS A 106 8.00 1.10 10.59
C HIS A 106 8.09 0.38 9.22
N ALA A 107 9.20 0.56 8.51
CA ALA A 107 9.43 -0.09 7.22
C ALA A 107 9.39 -1.62 7.36
N GLN A 108 10.07 -2.17 8.37
CA GLN A 108 10.05 -3.61 8.62
C GLN A 108 8.63 -4.09 8.92
N ARG A 109 7.86 -3.33 9.70
CA ARG A 109 6.46 -3.64 9.98
C ARG A 109 5.61 -3.69 8.71
N MET A 110 5.81 -2.79 7.74
CA MET A 110 5.06 -2.82 6.47
C MET A 110 5.40 -4.07 5.65
N TYR A 111 6.66 -4.49 5.63
CA TYR A 111 7.06 -5.75 5.00
C TYR A 111 6.54 -6.98 5.77
N ASP A 112 6.51 -6.96 7.09
CA ASP A 112 5.92 -8.04 7.88
C ASP A 112 4.41 -8.19 7.54
N ILE A 113 3.70 -7.07 7.38
CA ILE A 113 2.30 -7.03 6.94
C ILE A 113 2.16 -7.60 5.52
N GLN A 114 3.03 -7.21 4.59
CA GLN A 114 3.08 -7.82 3.26
C GLN A 114 3.26 -9.34 3.34
N HIS A 115 4.11 -9.83 4.25
CA HIS A 115 4.33 -11.26 4.48
C HIS A 115 3.19 -11.96 5.25
N GLY A 116 2.12 -11.24 5.60
CA GLY A 116 0.93 -11.81 6.23
C GLY A 116 0.97 -11.79 7.75
N SER A 117 1.87 -11.02 8.38
CA SER A 117 1.80 -10.73 9.81
C SER A 117 0.57 -9.89 10.16
N ASP A 118 0.29 -9.74 11.46
CA ASP A 118 -0.80 -8.88 11.92
C ASP A 118 -0.60 -7.43 11.42
N PRO A 119 -1.64 -6.76 10.89
CA PRO A 119 -3.05 -7.16 10.88
C PRO A 119 -3.55 -7.87 9.62
N ALA A 120 -2.68 -8.11 8.63
CA ALA A 120 -3.08 -8.73 7.37
C ALA A 120 -3.53 -10.18 7.55
N THR A 121 -2.75 -11.02 8.27
CA THR A 121 -2.97 -12.48 8.44
C THR A 121 -3.01 -13.30 7.15
N ILE A 122 -2.89 -12.64 5.99
CA ILE A 122 -2.93 -13.18 4.64
C ILE A 122 -1.83 -12.43 3.88
N PRO A 123 -0.83 -13.10 3.31
CA PRO A 123 0.23 -12.42 2.56
C PRO A 123 -0.30 -11.62 1.38
N ALA A 124 0.23 -10.42 1.16
CA ALA A 124 0.08 -9.69 -0.08
C ALA A 124 0.96 -10.34 -1.17
N VAL A 125 0.60 -10.14 -2.44
CA VAL A 125 1.46 -10.57 -3.56
C VAL A 125 2.66 -9.64 -3.80
N GLY A 126 2.73 -8.54 -3.05
CA GLY A 126 3.86 -7.61 -3.02
C GLY A 126 3.50 -6.31 -2.32
N ALA A 127 4.48 -5.41 -2.25
CA ALA A 127 4.31 -4.06 -1.73
C ALA A 127 5.11 -3.04 -2.56
N THR A 128 4.68 -1.78 -2.55
CA THR A 128 5.45 -0.65 -3.08
C THR A 128 5.72 0.35 -1.96
N PHE A 129 7.00 0.64 -1.76
CA PHE A 129 7.48 1.68 -0.85
C PHE A 129 7.47 3.05 -1.55
N TRP A 130 6.96 4.08 -0.86
CA TRP A 130 6.99 5.47 -1.29
C TRP A 130 7.84 6.31 -0.30
N ASN A 131 8.90 6.99 -0.74
CA ASN A 131 9.54 6.93 -2.05
C ASN A 131 11.07 6.90 -1.95
N LEU A 132 11.69 6.26 -2.95
CA LEU A 132 13.14 6.14 -3.05
C LEU A 132 13.74 7.42 -3.64
N LYS A 133 14.39 8.21 -2.78
CA LYS A 133 15.15 9.40 -3.15
C LYS A 133 16.01 9.83 -1.97
N ASP A 134 17.17 10.41 -2.22
CA ASP A 134 17.99 11.00 -1.16
C ASP A 134 17.73 12.50 -1.06
N ALA A 135 16.95 12.90 -0.05
CA ALA A 135 16.74 14.30 0.32
C ALA A 135 17.64 14.74 1.49
N GLY A 136 18.57 13.89 1.93
CA GLY A 136 19.34 14.09 3.15
C GLY A 136 18.50 13.88 4.42
N ALA A 137 19.11 14.14 5.59
CA ALA A 137 18.43 14.08 6.88
C ALA A 137 17.66 15.38 7.20
N VAL A 138 16.81 15.82 6.26
CA VAL A 138 16.01 17.05 6.40
C VAL A 138 14.60 16.68 6.90
N PRO A 139 14.10 17.23 8.00
CA PRO A 139 12.72 16.97 8.43
C PRO A 139 11.66 17.32 7.36
N GLY A 140 10.52 16.64 7.37
CA GLY A 140 9.35 17.02 6.57
C GLY A 140 9.20 16.30 5.22
N HIS A 141 9.71 15.08 5.09
CA HIS A 141 9.57 14.32 3.84
C HIS A 141 9.56 12.80 4.06
N CYS A 142 9.20 12.08 2.98
CA CYS A 142 9.21 10.61 2.90
C CYS A 142 10.26 10.05 1.93
N ASP A 143 11.09 10.92 1.35
CA ASP A 143 12.23 10.54 0.49
C ASP A 143 13.26 9.75 1.32
N ILE A 144 13.40 8.44 1.08
CA ILE A 144 14.38 7.58 1.75
C ILE A 144 15.49 7.15 0.79
N GLY A 145 16.72 7.36 1.25
CA GLY A 145 17.96 7.02 0.57
C GLY A 145 19.11 6.81 1.55
N PRO A 146 20.37 6.82 1.09
CA PRO A 146 21.55 6.52 1.92
C PRO A 146 21.74 7.39 3.17
N ALA A 147 21.13 8.58 3.25
CA ALA A 147 21.13 9.40 4.47
C ALA A 147 20.39 8.76 5.66
N PHE A 148 19.55 7.74 5.42
CA PHE A 148 18.83 6.96 6.43
C PHE A 148 19.23 5.48 6.33
N PRO A 149 20.47 5.12 6.71
CA PRO A 149 21.04 3.80 6.44
C PRO A 149 20.22 2.64 7.01
N LEU A 150 19.63 2.78 8.21
CA LEU A 150 18.84 1.70 8.80
C LEU A 150 17.56 1.46 8.01
N THR A 151 16.84 2.52 7.66
CA THR A 151 15.60 2.42 6.88
C THR A 151 15.87 1.94 5.47
N PHE A 152 16.92 2.48 4.83
CA PHE A 152 17.30 2.11 3.48
C PHE A 152 17.76 0.64 3.38
N ASP A 153 18.47 0.13 4.38
CA ASP A 153 18.84 -1.28 4.43
C ASP A 153 17.62 -2.21 4.62
N VAL A 154 16.62 -1.82 5.42
CA VAL A 154 15.35 -2.58 5.50
C VAL A 154 14.67 -2.65 4.13
N ILE A 155 14.58 -1.52 3.41
CA ILE A 155 13.96 -1.48 2.07
C ILE A 155 14.75 -2.35 1.09
N LYS A 156 16.08 -2.27 1.09
CA LYS A 156 16.94 -3.10 0.23
C LYS A 156 16.81 -4.59 0.53
N ASN A 157 16.79 -4.98 1.80
CA ASN A 157 16.74 -6.38 2.21
C ASN A 157 15.38 -7.03 1.93
N ASN A 158 14.33 -6.23 1.76
CA ASN A 158 12.99 -6.71 1.40
C ASN A 158 12.61 -6.41 -0.06
N ALA A 159 13.50 -5.77 -0.84
CA ALA A 159 13.30 -5.62 -2.27
C ALA A 159 13.27 -7.01 -2.92
N PRO A 160 12.45 -7.24 -3.96
CA PRO A 160 12.54 -8.47 -4.74
C PRO A 160 14.00 -8.63 -5.16
N ASN A 161 14.60 -9.79 -4.86
CA ASN A 161 15.94 -10.09 -5.34
C ASN A 161 15.98 -9.76 -6.82
N GLY A 162 16.82 -8.80 -7.20
CA GLY A 162 17.05 -8.51 -8.61
C GLY A 162 17.44 -9.80 -9.33
N PRO A 163 17.18 -9.88 -10.65
CA PRO A 163 17.66 -11.01 -11.45
C PRO A 163 19.17 -11.27 -11.24
#